data_AF-A0A3M1BLW6-F1
#
_entry.id   AF-A0A3M1BLW6-F1
#
_cell.length_a   1.000
_cell.length_b   1.000
_cell.length_c   1.000
_cell.angle_alpha   90.00
_cell.angle_beta   90.00
_cell.angle_gamma   90.00
#
_symmetry.space_group_name_H-M   'P 1'
#
loop_
_entity.id
_entity.type
_entity.pdbx_description
1 polymer ?
#
loop_
_entity_poly.entity_id
_entity_poly.type
_entity_poly.pdbx_seq_one_letter_code
_entity_poly.pdbx_strand_id
1 'polypeptide(L)'
;MAVGTGILRVPKEAKKGEVVRVQMVITHPMSPARKDPQTGQQIPAHHLTKLDLLFNDKLVSTINMGAGVSANPFMALTLKVEESGVVKIVYEDNKGGKWEKTAEIKVS
;
A
#
# COMPACT_ATOMS: atom_id res chain seq x y z
N MET A 1 -17.37 -0.49 -1.86
CA MET A 1 -16.22 -0.10 -1.01
C MET A 1 -15.63 1.17 -1.59
N ALA A 2 -15.25 2.14 -0.75
CA ALA A 2 -14.70 3.41 -1.22
C ALA A 2 -13.27 3.21 -1.77
N VAL A 3 -12.96 3.90 -2.87
CA VAL A 3 -11.61 3.91 -3.46
C VAL A 3 -10.60 4.37 -2.41
N GLY A 4 -9.49 3.63 -2.32
CA GLY A 4 -8.41 3.88 -1.37
C GLY A 4 -8.61 3.25 0.01
N THR A 5 -9.67 2.46 0.24
CA THR A 5 -9.79 1.69 1.48
C THR A 5 -8.68 0.64 1.57
N GLY A 6 -7.76 0.81 2.52
CA GLY A 6 -6.64 -0.10 2.77
C GLY A 6 -6.88 -1.02 3.97
N ILE A 7 -6.46 -2.28 3.85
CA ILE A 7 -6.34 -3.24 4.94
C ILE A 7 -4.85 -3.49 5.14
N LEU A 8 -4.33 -3.19 6.33
CA LEU A 8 -2.96 -3.50 6.74
C LEU A 8 -3.00 -4.67 7.74
N ARG A 9 -2.25 -5.74 7.44
CA ARG A 9 -2.11 -6.91 8.31
C ARG A 9 -0.65 -7.07 8.70
N VAL A 10 -0.41 -7.02 10.00
CA VAL A 10 0.88 -7.23 10.64
C VAL A 10 0.65 -8.17 11.82
N PRO A 11 1.58 -9.10 12.13
CA PRO A 11 1.52 -9.86 13.37
C PRO A 11 1.46 -8.92 14.58
N LYS A 12 0.62 -9.26 15.55
CA LYS A 12 0.51 -8.46 16.79
C LYS A 12 1.75 -8.60 17.68
N GLU A 13 2.43 -9.73 17.57
CA GLU A 13 3.57 -10.12 18.39
C GLU A 13 4.69 -10.69 17.51
N ALA A 14 5.94 -10.42 17.88
CA ALA A 14 7.13 -10.95 17.24
C ALA A 14 8.28 -11.05 18.25
N LYS A 15 9.26 -11.91 17.99
CA LYS A 15 10.49 -11.97 18.78
C LYS A 15 11.47 -10.89 18.34
N LYS A 16 12.35 -10.49 19.24
CA LYS A 16 13.45 -9.57 18.90
C LYS A 16 14.31 -10.14 17.77
N GLY A 17 14.39 -9.39 16.68
CA GLY A 17 15.15 -9.76 15.48
C GLY A 17 14.39 -10.65 14.49
N GLU A 18 13.12 -10.95 14.74
CA GLU A 18 12.28 -11.74 13.85
C GLU A 18 11.91 -10.97 12.58
N VAL A 19 11.79 -11.71 11.46
CA VAL A 19 11.34 -11.17 10.19
C VAL A 19 9.85 -11.43 10.04
N VAL A 20 9.05 -10.37 10.17
CA VAL A 20 7.59 -10.43 10.03
C VAL A 20 7.14 -10.07 8.63
N ARG A 21 5.95 -10.56 8.25
CA ARG A 21 5.32 -10.25 6.97
C ARG A 21 4.29 -9.15 7.13
N VAL A 22 4.55 -8.00 6.50
CA VAL A 22 3.61 -6.88 6.41
C VAL A 22 2.81 -7.05 5.13
N GLN A 23 1.51 -7.27 5.26
CA GLN A 23 0.62 -7.46 4.12
C GLN A 23 -0.36 -6.29 4.01
N MET A 24 -0.60 -5.84 2.80
CA MET A 24 -1.55 -4.76 2.53
C MET A 24 -2.42 -5.09 1.33
N VAL A 25 -3.72 -4.78 1.44
CA VAL A 25 -4.69 -4.84 0.34
C VAL A 25 -5.30 -3.46 0.23
N ILE A 26 -5.21 -2.83 -0.94
CA ILE A 26 -5.81 -1.51 -1.17
C ILE A 26 -6.93 -1.67 -2.18
N THR A 27 -8.14 -1.25 -1.82
CA THR A 27 -9.28 -1.21 -2.75
C THR A 27 -9.08 -0.08 -3.75
N HIS A 28 -8.60 -0.41 -4.96
CA HIS A 28 -8.31 0.59 -5.98
C HIS A 28 -8.53 0.01 -7.40
N PRO A 29 -9.11 0.78 -8.34
CA PRO A 29 -9.42 0.29 -9.69
C PRO A 29 -8.17 -0.05 -10.53
N MET A 30 -7.06 0.65 -10.34
CA MET A 30 -5.81 0.48 -11.09
C MET A 30 -6.03 0.37 -12.61
N SER A 31 -6.83 1.30 -13.17
CA SER A 31 -7.19 1.25 -14.59
C SER A 31 -6.09 1.88 -15.46
N PRO A 32 -5.61 1.18 -16.50
CA PRO A 32 -4.70 1.78 -17.47
C PRO A 32 -5.39 2.84 -18.33
N ALA A 33 -4.59 3.66 -18.99
CA ALA A 33 -5.11 4.58 -19.99
C ALA A 33 -5.70 3.77 -21.15
N ARG A 34 -6.90 4.11 -21.58
CA ARG A 34 -7.60 3.41 -22.66
C ARG A 34 -8.36 4.38 -23.54
N LYS A 35 -8.68 3.97 -24.76
CA LYS A 35 -9.67 4.67 -25.58
C LYS A 35 -11.03 4.03 -25.39
N ASP A 36 -12.04 4.87 -25.24
CA ASP A 36 -13.42 4.42 -25.25
C ASP A 36 -13.77 3.90 -26.66
N PRO A 37 -14.24 2.65 -26.80
CA PRO A 37 -14.47 2.05 -28.10
C PRO A 37 -15.70 2.63 -28.83
N GLN A 38 -16.62 3.29 -28.13
CA GLN A 38 -17.83 3.85 -28.73
C GLN A 38 -17.66 5.33 -29.10
N THR A 39 -16.96 6.09 -28.26
CA THR A 39 -16.81 7.54 -28.42
C THR A 39 -15.42 7.97 -28.93
N GLY A 40 -14.44 7.06 -28.92
CA GLY A 40 -13.05 7.36 -29.28
C GLY A 40 -12.31 8.22 -28.26
N GLN A 41 -12.95 8.60 -27.14
CA GLN A 41 -12.37 9.47 -26.13
C GLN A 41 -11.24 8.78 -25.36
N GLN A 42 -10.21 9.54 -25.00
CA GLN A 42 -9.13 9.04 -24.15
C GLN A 42 -9.57 9.06 -22.68
N ILE A 43 -9.57 7.91 -22.05
CA ILE A 43 -9.78 7.75 -20.61
C ILE A 43 -8.39 7.69 -19.96
N PRO A 44 -8.01 8.68 -19.13
CA PRO A 44 -6.71 8.70 -18.48
C PRO A 44 -6.60 7.54 -17.47
N ALA A 45 -5.36 7.09 -17.24
CA ALA A 45 -5.08 6.08 -16.24
C ALA A 45 -5.52 6.54 -14.85
N HIS A 46 -5.92 5.59 -14.00
CA HIS A 46 -6.19 5.83 -12.58
C HIS A 46 -5.54 4.72 -11.77
N HIS A 47 -4.40 5.03 -11.17
CA HIS A 47 -3.58 4.08 -10.43
C HIS A 47 -2.96 4.74 -9.20
N LEU A 48 -2.66 3.91 -8.20
CA LEU A 48 -1.78 4.30 -7.11
C LEU A 48 -0.40 4.58 -7.69
N THR A 49 0.23 5.67 -7.26
CA THR A 49 1.55 6.10 -7.78
C THR A 49 2.66 5.74 -6.81
N LYS A 50 2.42 5.92 -5.52
CA LYS A 50 3.42 5.74 -4.47
C LYS A 50 2.80 5.10 -3.23
N LEU A 51 3.56 4.21 -2.59
CA LEU A 51 3.30 3.71 -1.26
C LEU A 51 4.59 3.71 -0.44
N ASP A 52 4.57 4.42 0.68
CA ASP A 52 5.64 4.46 1.65
C ASP A 52 5.30 3.55 2.84
N LEU A 53 6.19 2.60 3.14
CA LEU A 53 6.18 1.81 4.37
C LEU A 53 7.09 2.48 5.38
N LEU A 54 6.55 2.82 6.54
CA LEU A 54 7.27 3.38 7.67
C LEU A 54 7.17 2.46 8.88
N PHE A 55 8.24 2.42 9.67
CA PHE A 55 8.28 1.77 10.97
C PHE A 55 8.83 2.76 12.00
N ASN A 56 8.07 3.05 13.06
CA ASN A 56 8.41 4.08 14.05
C ASN A 56 8.79 5.41 13.38
N ASP A 57 7.95 5.85 12.42
CA ASP A 57 8.13 7.06 11.60
C ASP A 57 9.38 7.11 10.72
N LYS A 58 10.17 6.04 10.68
CA LYS A 58 11.31 5.92 9.75
C LYS A 58 10.85 5.25 8.47
N LEU A 59 11.18 5.86 7.34
CA LEU A 59 10.95 5.26 6.03
C LEU A 59 11.75 3.96 5.90
N VAL A 60 11.04 2.85 5.70
CA VAL A 60 11.63 1.53 5.48
C VAL A 60 11.74 1.26 3.98
N SER A 61 10.67 1.53 3.23
CA SER A 61 10.62 1.25 1.81
C SER A 61 9.62 2.14 1.10
N THR A 62 9.88 2.42 -0.17
CA THR A 62 8.96 3.10 -1.08
C THR A 62 8.69 2.19 -2.26
N ILE A 63 7.41 1.95 -2.54
CA ILE A 63 6.94 1.23 -3.71
C ILE A 63 6.35 2.24 -4.68
N ASN A 64 6.98 2.37 -5.85
CA ASN A 64 6.44 3.11 -6.97
C ASN A 64 5.61 2.17 -7.84
N MET A 65 4.36 2.55 -8.09
CA MET A 65 3.39 1.76 -8.84
C MET A 65 3.06 2.46 -10.14
N GLY A 66 2.95 1.66 -11.20
CA GLY A 66 2.48 2.12 -12.50
C GLY A 66 1.08 1.59 -12.82
N ALA A 67 0.54 2.04 -13.95
CA ALA A 67 -0.76 1.64 -14.46
C ALA A 67 -0.88 0.14 -14.85
N GLY A 68 0.22 -0.63 -14.80
CA GLY A 68 0.25 -2.07 -15.08
C GLY A 68 -0.04 -2.97 -13.88
N VAL A 69 -0.21 -2.41 -12.68
CA VAL A 69 -0.55 -3.17 -11.47
C VAL A 69 -2.05 -3.52 -11.50
N SER A 70 -2.39 -4.75 -11.12
CA SER A 70 -3.78 -5.24 -11.10
C SER A 70 -4.67 -4.47 -10.12
N ALA A 71 -5.97 -4.46 -10.41
CA ALA A 71 -7.00 -3.94 -9.51
C ALA A 71 -6.92 -4.61 -8.13
N ASN A 72 -7.26 -3.84 -7.09
CA ASN A 72 -7.14 -4.24 -5.68
C ASN A 72 -5.74 -4.75 -5.32
N PRO A 73 -4.68 -3.94 -5.48
CA PRO A 73 -3.32 -4.40 -5.30
C PRO A 73 -3.11 -4.99 -3.91
N PHE A 74 -2.62 -6.23 -3.91
CA PHE A 74 -2.10 -6.91 -2.74
C PHE A 74 -0.58 -6.82 -2.77
N MET A 75 0.02 -6.37 -1.67
CA MET A 75 1.46 -6.31 -1.51
C MET A 75 1.86 -6.97 -0.20
N ALA A 76 2.99 -7.66 -0.22
CA ALA A 76 3.57 -8.25 0.97
C ALA A 76 5.07 -7.94 1.00
N LEU A 77 5.50 -7.35 2.10
CA LEU A 77 6.89 -7.03 2.38
C LEU A 77 7.32 -7.79 3.63
N THR A 78 8.61 -8.02 3.77
CA THR A 78 9.20 -8.50 5.01
C THR A 78 9.86 -7.34 5.74
N LEU A 79 9.68 -7.30 7.06
CA LEU A 79 10.27 -6.31 7.95
C LEU A 79 10.93 -7.05 9.11
N LYS A 80 12.22 -6.78 9.33
CA LYS A 80 12.90 -7.24 10.55
C LYS A 80 12.53 -6.28 11.69
N VAL A 81 11.99 -6.80 12.78
CA VAL A 81 11.61 -6.00 13.95
C VAL A 81 12.52 -6.30 15.13
N GLU A 82 13.11 -5.25 15.71
CA GLU A 82 14.00 -5.37 16.87
C GLU A 82 13.38 -4.80 18.16
N GLU A 83 12.33 -4.00 18.00
CA GLU A 83 11.61 -3.32 19.07
C GLU A 83 10.11 -3.25 18.75
N SER A 84 9.29 -3.03 19.77
CA SER A 84 7.86 -2.77 19.60
C SER A 84 7.67 -1.44 18.87
N GLY A 85 6.60 -1.33 18.08
CA GLY A 85 6.41 -0.13 17.29
C GLY A 85 5.15 -0.09 16.46
N VAL A 86 5.08 0.95 15.63
CA VAL A 86 3.97 1.17 14.70
C VAL A 86 4.48 1.01 13.28
N VAL A 87 3.86 0.07 12.55
CA VAL A 87 3.96 -0.03 11.10
C VAL A 87 2.92 0.91 10.50
N LYS A 88 3.36 1.84 9.67
CA LYS A 88 2.51 2.78 8.95
C LYS A 88 2.71 2.62 7.46
N ILE A 89 1.62 2.59 6.70
CA ILE A 89 1.66 2.74 5.24
C ILE A 89 0.98 4.05 4.86
N VAL A 90 1.60 4.78 3.95
CA VAL A 90 1.04 6.00 3.34
C VAL A 90 1.03 5.77 1.84
N TYR A 91 -0.11 5.96 1.19
CA TYR A 91 -0.22 5.73 -0.25
C TYR A 91 -1.07 6.78 -0.92
N GLU A 92 -0.76 7.05 -2.18
CA GLU A 92 -1.42 8.06 -2.99
C GLU A 92 -1.69 7.58 -4.41
N ASP A 93 -2.69 8.20 -5.05
CA ASP A 93 -3.05 7.97 -6.45
C ASP A 93 -2.77 9.20 -7.33
N ASN A 94 -2.84 8.98 -8.64
CA ASN A 94 -2.63 10.05 -9.62
C ASN A 94 -3.82 11.02 -9.78
N LYS A 95 -4.89 10.86 -9.00
CA LYS A 95 -6.06 11.75 -8.96
C LYS A 95 -6.14 12.58 -7.67
N GLY A 96 -5.06 12.59 -6.87
CA GLY A 96 -4.94 13.38 -5.65
C GLY A 96 -5.48 12.67 -4.39
N GLY A 97 -5.89 11.40 -4.51
CA GLY A 97 -6.25 10.58 -3.36
C GLY A 97 -5.01 10.27 -2.52
N LYS A 98 -5.13 10.44 -1.20
CA LYS A 98 -4.09 10.14 -0.21
C LYS A 98 -4.71 9.44 0.98
N TRP A 99 -4.07 8.39 1.44
CA TRP A 99 -4.56 7.57 2.53
C TRP A 99 -3.41 7.03 3.36
N GLU A 100 -3.74 6.66 4.59
CA GLU A 100 -2.82 6.04 5.52
C GLU A 100 -3.48 4.92 6.32
N LYS A 101 -2.66 3.95 6.72
CA LYS A 101 -3.04 2.90 7.68
C LYS A 101 -1.91 2.61 8.63
N THR A 102 -2.26 2.32 9.87
CA THR A 102 -1.33 1.96 10.93
C THR A 102 -1.68 0.60 11.51
N ALA A 103 -0.66 -0.11 11.98
CA ALA A 103 -0.78 -1.36 12.72
C ALA A 103 0.34 -1.41 13.77
N GLU A 104 -0.02 -1.82 14.99
CA GLU A 104 0.93 -1.98 16.08
C GLU A 104 1.52 -3.38 16.08
N ILE A 105 2.81 -3.47 16.40
CA ILE A 105 3.52 -4.74 16.61
C ILE A 105 4.26 -4.66 17.94
N LYS A 106 4.09 -5.68 18.78
CA LYS A 106 4.80 -5.83 20.05
C LYS A 106 5.95 -6.82 19.88
N VAL A 107 7.10 -6.45 20.38
CA VAL A 107 8.28 -7.32 20.44
C VAL A 107 8.50 -7.77 21.87
N SER A 108 8.60 -9.09 22.04
CA SER A 108 8.91 -9.78 23.31
C SER A 108 10.26 -10.49 23.26
#